data_AF-X0ZIU9-F1
#
_entry.id   AF-X0ZIU9-F1
#
_cell.length_a   1.000
_cell.length_b   1.000
_cell.length_c   1.000
_cell.angle_alpha   90.00
_cell.angle_beta   90.00
_cell.angle_gamma   90.00
#
_symmetry.space_group_name_H-M   'P 1'
#
loop_
_entity.id
_entity.type
_entity.pdbx_description
1 polymer ?
#
loop_
_entity_poly.entity_id
_entity_poly.type
_entity_poly.pdbx_seq_one_letter_code
_entity_poly.pdbx_strand_id
1 'polypeptide(L)'
;AMSFGKVYCFGPTFRAEKSKTRRHLTEFWMVEPEVAFIDLPGLLELAENFVSFIAAQVLQNNRSELETLGRDIAALEKITPPFYRLTYTDAVDILTGQKAKDFLAEQLQELQNQARQIETKIAELETEQKGQIKQWKKDKIAAELIELRTALAETNTKIENNPKHARLAAEFQWGKDLGGSDETIISLMHDKPVFVTHYPKGAKAFYMKTDRENEKVVLNFDLLAPAGFGEIIGGSVR
;
A
#
# COMPACT_ATOMS: atom_id res chain seq x y z
N ALA A 1 -0.81 -8.04 -28.63
CA ALA A 1 0.57 -7.52 -28.67
C ALA A 1 1.29 -7.80 -30.00
N MET A 2 1.41 -9.05 -30.47
CA MET A 2 2.30 -9.39 -31.61
C MET A 2 2.06 -8.61 -32.93
N SER A 3 0.83 -8.17 -33.21
CA SER A 3 0.50 -7.39 -34.41
C SER A 3 0.76 -5.88 -34.28
N PHE A 4 0.75 -5.33 -33.07
CA PHE A 4 0.77 -3.88 -32.81
C PHE A 4 1.97 -3.42 -31.96
N GLY A 5 2.81 -4.35 -31.50
CA GLY A 5 4.00 -4.07 -30.69
C GLY A 5 3.69 -3.71 -29.24
N LYS A 6 3.09 -2.53 -29.01
CA LYS A 6 2.72 -1.98 -27.70
C LYS A 6 1.23 -1.65 -27.70
N VAL A 7 0.47 -2.25 -26.78
CA VAL A 7 -0.97 -2.02 -26.65
C VAL A 7 -1.35 -1.85 -25.19
N TYR A 8 -2.48 -1.20 -24.93
CA TYR A 8 -3.12 -1.21 -23.61
C TYR A 8 -4.63 -1.18 -23.78
N CYS A 9 -5.36 -1.76 -22.84
CA CYS A 9 -6.78 -1.48 -22.65
C CYS A 9 -7.00 -0.67 -21.39
N PHE A 10 -8.10 0.09 -21.37
CA PHE A 10 -8.58 0.78 -20.20
C PHE A 10 -10.08 0.54 -20.08
N GLY A 11 -10.51 -0.18 -19.05
CA GLY A 11 -11.89 -0.62 -18.94
C GLY A 11 -12.27 -1.16 -17.57
N PRO A 12 -13.57 -1.39 -17.34
CA PRO A 12 -14.06 -1.97 -16.10
C PRO A 12 -13.69 -3.46 -16.00
N THR A 13 -13.32 -3.87 -14.80
CA THR A 13 -13.07 -5.27 -14.42
C THR A 13 -13.89 -5.61 -13.19
N PHE A 14 -14.33 -6.88 -13.13
CA PHE A 14 -15.20 -7.38 -12.09
C PHE A 14 -14.51 -8.48 -11.29
N ARG A 15 -14.60 -8.42 -9.96
CA ARG A 15 -14.15 -9.48 -9.04
C ARG A 15 -15.32 -9.93 -8.17
N ALA A 16 -15.70 -11.20 -8.32
CA ALA A 16 -16.75 -11.83 -7.51
C ALA A 16 -16.20 -12.36 -6.17
N GLU A 17 -15.38 -11.57 -5.49
CA GLU A 17 -14.76 -11.96 -4.21
C GLU A 17 -15.72 -11.68 -3.04
N LYS A 18 -15.79 -12.59 -2.07
CA LYS A 18 -16.63 -12.41 -0.87
C LYS A 18 -16.01 -11.48 0.17
N SER A 19 -14.75 -11.12 0.00
CA SER A 19 -13.96 -10.31 0.92
C SER A 19 -14.47 -8.86 0.95
N LYS A 20 -14.78 -8.36 2.15
CA LYS A 20 -15.25 -7.00 2.38
C LYS A 20 -14.19 -6.19 3.12
N THR A 21 -13.11 -5.85 2.41
CA THR A 21 -12.04 -5.01 2.96
C THR A 21 -12.05 -3.63 2.30
N ARG A 22 -11.34 -2.66 2.89
CA ARG A 22 -11.20 -1.30 2.34
C ARG A 22 -10.45 -1.23 1.00
N ARG A 23 -9.82 -2.34 0.55
CA ARG A 23 -9.03 -2.41 -0.69
C ARG A 23 -9.75 -3.09 -1.85
N HIS A 24 -10.88 -3.74 -1.60
CA HIS A 24 -11.53 -4.58 -2.61
C HIS A 24 -12.87 -3.98 -3.02
N LEU A 25 -13.02 -3.76 -4.33
CA LEU A 25 -14.28 -3.42 -4.98
C LEU A 25 -14.71 -4.58 -5.88
N THR A 26 -16.02 -4.75 -6.03
CA THR A 26 -16.57 -5.75 -6.97
C THR A 26 -16.42 -5.33 -8.43
N GLU A 27 -16.35 -4.02 -8.67
CA GLU A 27 -16.12 -3.39 -9.97
C GLU A 27 -15.10 -2.26 -9.80
N PHE A 28 -14.11 -2.21 -10.68
CA PHE A 28 -13.06 -1.20 -10.70
C PHE A 28 -12.47 -1.06 -12.10
N TRP A 29 -11.72 0.01 -12.35
CA TRP A 29 -11.10 0.27 -13.66
C TRP A 29 -9.64 -0.17 -13.66
N MET A 30 -9.21 -0.84 -14.73
CA MET A 30 -7.82 -1.24 -14.92
C MET A 30 -7.27 -0.70 -16.24
N VAL A 31 -6.02 -0.25 -16.19
CA VAL A 31 -5.17 -0.04 -17.37
C VAL A 31 -4.27 -1.27 -17.49
N GLU A 32 -4.38 -1.99 -18.61
CA GLU A 32 -3.67 -3.27 -18.81
C GLU A 32 -2.79 -3.18 -20.06
N PRO A 33 -1.52 -2.75 -19.92
CA PRO A 33 -0.58 -2.68 -21.03
C PRO A 33 0.06 -4.05 -21.32
N GLU A 34 0.20 -4.39 -22.60
CA GLU A 34 0.91 -5.57 -23.07
C GLU A 34 1.95 -5.16 -24.14
N VAL A 35 3.21 -5.57 -23.96
CA VAL A 35 4.33 -5.16 -24.81
C VAL A 35 5.05 -6.38 -25.38
N ALA A 36 5.24 -6.43 -26.70
CA ALA A 36 5.99 -7.49 -27.36
C ALA A 36 7.50 -7.35 -27.13
N PHE A 37 8.19 -8.49 -27.03
CA PHE A 37 9.65 -8.60 -26.87
C PHE A 37 10.25 -7.96 -25.62
N ILE A 38 9.42 -7.62 -24.63
CA ILE A 38 9.87 -7.09 -23.34
C ILE A 38 10.23 -8.25 -22.39
N ASP A 39 11.28 -8.06 -21.61
CA ASP A 39 11.67 -8.95 -20.52
C ASP A 39 11.25 -8.36 -19.16
N LEU A 40 11.57 -9.07 -18.07
CA LEU A 40 11.19 -8.62 -16.73
C LEU A 40 11.83 -7.26 -16.37
N PRO A 41 13.14 -7.02 -16.57
CA PRO A 41 13.73 -5.70 -16.36
C PRO A 41 13.02 -4.56 -17.11
N GLY A 42 12.70 -4.77 -18.39
CA GLY A 42 11.96 -3.79 -19.18
C GLY A 42 10.52 -3.55 -18.66
N LEU A 43 9.85 -4.60 -18.17
CA LEU A 43 8.53 -4.46 -17.54
C LEU A 43 8.59 -3.63 -16.25
N LEU A 44 9.61 -3.84 -15.41
CA LEU A 44 9.80 -3.05 -14.18
C LEU A 44 10.05 -1.57 -14.52
N GLU A 45 10.90 -1.30 -15.50
CA GLU A 45 11.17 0.06 -15.99
C GLU A 45 9.90 0.73 -16.55
N LEU A 46 9.09 -0.01 -17.32
CA LEU A 46 7.82 0.49 -17.84
C LEU A 46 6.87 0.87 -16.70
N ALA A 47 6.71 -0.02 -15.70
CA ALA A 47 5.82 0.19 -14.58
C ALA A 47 6.24 1.36 -13.69
N GLU A 48 7.53 1.49 -13.35
CA GLU A 48 8.00 2.60 -12.49
C GLU A 48 7.90 3.95 -13.21
N ASN A 49 8.26 4.01 -14.49
CA ASN A 49 8.10 5.24 -15.28
C ASN A 49 6.63 5.64 -15.43
N PHE A 50 5.72 4.67 -15.62
CA PHE A 50 4.30 4.94 -15.72
C PHE A 50 3.73 5.55 -14.43
N VAL A 51 4.02 4.93 -13.28
CA VAL A 51 3.54 5.43 -11.98
C VAL A 51 4.16 6.79 -11.64
N SER A 52 5.47 6.95 -11.85
CA SER A 52 6.14 8.23 -11.61
C SER A 52 5.63 9.35 -12.50
N PHE A 53 5.34 9.06 -13.77
CA PHE A 53 4.72 10.03 -14.67
C PHE A 53 3.35 10.48 -14.16
N ILE A 54 2.49 9.55 -13.76
CA ILE A 54 1.16 9.88 -13.21
C ILE A 54 1.30 10.73 -11.95
N ALA A 55 2.15 10.33 -11.00
CA ALA A 55 2.38 11.08 -9.77
C ALA A 55 2.86 12.51 -10.06
N ALA A 56 3.82 12.67 -10.97
CA ALA A 56 4.32 13.98 -11.38
C ALA A 56 3.23 14.85 -12.04
N GLN A 57 2.39 14.26 -12.91
CA GLN A 57 1.29 15.00 -13.55
C GLN A 57 0.22 15.45 -12.54
N VAL A 58 -0.12 14.62 -11.57
CA VAL A 58 -1.08 14.99 -10.51
C VAL A 58 -0.50 16.08 -9.60
N LEU A 59 0.78 15.97 -9.21
CA LEU A 59 1.46 17.01 -8.42
C LEU A 59 1.50 18.35 -9.15
N GLN A 60 1.78 18.33 -10.46
CA GLN A 60 1.86 19.54 -11.28
C GLN A 60 0.50 20.20 -11.44
N ASN A 61 -0.55 19.43 -11.72
CA ASN A 61 -1.83 19.97 -12.17
C ASN A 61 -2.90 20.03 -11.07
N ASN A 62 -2.72 19.35 -9.93
CA ASN A 62 -3.75 19.19 -8.89
C ASN A 62 -3.21 19.44 -7.47
N ARG A 63 -2.16 20.26 -7.32
CA ARG A 63 -1.54 20.53 -6.01
C ARG A 63 -2.53 21.08 -4.99
N SER A 64 -3.36 22.04 -5.39
CA SER A 64 -4.38 22.64 -4.52
C SER A 64 -5.40 21.64 -3.98
N GLU A 65 -5.81 20.68 -4.82
CA GLU A 65 -6.73 19.63 -4.46
C GLU A 65 -6.07 18.63 -3.50
N LEU A 66 -4.80 18.28 -3.73
CA LEU A 66 -4.03 17.44 -2.81
C LEU A 66 -3.89 18.09 -1.42
N GLU A 67 -3.60 19.40 -1.38
CA GLU A 67 -3.53 20.17 -0.14
C GLU A 67 -4.89 20.22 0.57
N THR A 68 -5.97 20.44 -0.18
CA THR A 68 -7.35 20.42 0.35
C THR A 68 -7.73 19.06 0.92
N LEU A 69 -7.28 17.98 0.29
CA LEU A 69 -7.46 16.61 0.77
C LEU A 69 -6.52 16.23 1.92
N GLY A 70 -5.65 17.14 2.38
CA GLY A 70 -4.69 16.91 3.46
C GLY A 70 -3.64 15.86 3.11
N ARG A 71 -3.26 15.74 1.83
CA ARG A 71 -2.29 14.73 1.38
C ARG A 71 -0.85 15.17 1.65
N ASP A 72 0.00 14.19 1.94
CA ASP A 72 1.43 14.41 2.09
C ASP A 72 2.09 14.61 0.71
N ILE A 73 2.28 15.88 0.36
CA ILE A 73 2.89 16.28 -0.91
C ILE A 73 4.35 15.81 -0.99
N ALA A 74 5.10 15.89 0.10
CA ALA A 74 6.51 15.50 0.12
C ALA A 74 6.68 13.99 -0.12
N ALA A 75 5.78 13.16 0.41
CA ALA A 75 5.75 11.74 0.11
C ALA A 75 5.45 11.46 -1.37
N LEU A 76 4.54 12.22 -1.99
CA LEU A 76 4.22 12.09 -3.41
C LEU A 76 5.38 12.55 -4.32
N GLU A 77 6.11 13.60 -3.94
CA GLU A 77 7.29 14.08 -4.66
C GLU A 77 8.42 13.04 -4.71
N LYS A 78 8.45 12.12 -3.74
CA LYS A 78 9.40 11.00 -3.74
C LYS A 78 9.08 9.91 -4.75
N ILE A 79 7.90 9.89 -5.39
CA ILE A 79 7.48 8.85 -6.34
C ILE A 79 8.20 9.03 -7.68
N THR A 80 9.51 8.84 -7.66
CA THR A 80 10.45 8.99 -8.78
C THR A 80 11.36 7.76 -8.85
N PRO A 81 11.71 7.27 -10.06
CA PRO A 81 12.58 6.11 -10.20
C PRO A 81 14.01 6.42 -9.72
N PRO A 82 14.83 5.39 -9.42
CA PRO A 82 14.46 3.97 -9.38
C PRO A 82 13.62 3.64 -8.14
N PHE A 83 12.65 2.74 -8.31
CA PHE A 83 11.93 2.15 -7.18
C PHE A 83 12.72 1.03 -6.51
N TYR A 84 12.37 0.71 -5.26
CA TYR A 84 12.98 -0.42 -4.57
C TYR A 84 12.64 -1.72 -5.29
N ARG A 85 13.58 -2.67 -5.32
CA ARG A 85 13.40 -3.97 -5.98
C ARG A 85 13.82 -5.07 -5.02
N LEU A 86 12.87 -5.95 -4.73
CA LEU A 86 13.05 -7.14 -3.90
C LEU A 86 12.64 -8.36 -4.73
N THR A 87 13.32 -9.49 -4.51
CA THR A 87 12.72 -10.78 -4.85
C THR A 87 11.70 -11.17 -3.78
N TYR A 88 10.82 -12.11 -4.10
CA TYR A 88 9.89 -12.70 -3.15
C TYR A 88 10.65 -13.30 -1.97
N THR A 89 11.79 -13.94 -2.21
CA THR A 89 12.64 -14.49 -1.14
C THR A 89 13.15 -13.38 -0.22
N ASP A 90 13.64 -12.26 -0.79
CA ASP A 90 14.07 -11.10 0.02
C ASP A 90 12.90 -10.55 0.86
N ALA A 91 11.70 -10.49 0.29
CA ALA A 91 10.50 -10.04 0.99
C ALA A 91 10.16 -10.98 2.17
N VAL A 92 10.24 -12.31 1.97
CA VAL A 92 10.05 -13.29 3.05
C VAL A 92 11.12 -13.16 4.14
N ASP A 93 12.39 -12.94 3.77
CA ASP A 93 13.48 -12.75 4.72
C ASP A 93 13.29 -11.47 5.54
N ILE A 94 12.79 -10.40 4.92
CA ILE A 94 12.41 -9.16 5.62
C ILE A 94 11.28 -9.44 6.62
N LEU A 95 10.18 -10.07 6.17
CA LEU A 95 8.99 -10.33 6.99
C LEU A 95 9.29 -11.19 8.22
N THR A 96 10.09 -12.23 8.04
CA THR A 96 10.43 -13.20 9.11
C THR A 96 11.62 -12.74 9.96
N GLY A 97 12.40 -11.78 9.45
CA GLY A 97 13.62 -11.26 10.07
C GLY A 97 13.39 -10.36 11.29
N GLN A 98 14.48 -10.09 12.01
CA GLN A 98 14.44 -9.24 13.21
C GLN A 98 14.00 -7.80 12.90
N LYS A 99 14.38 -7.28 11.72
CA LYS A 99 14.06 -5.92 11.30
C LYS A 99 12.55 -5.65 11.25
N ALA A 100 11.75 -6.59 10.73
CA ALA A 100 10.30 -6.44 10.71
C ALA A 100 9.69 -6.54 12.11
N LYS A 101 10.25 -7.38 12.99
CA LYS A 101 9.80 -7.49 14.39
C LYS A 101 10.03 -6.20 15.16
N ASP A 102 11.22 -5.62 15.04
CA ASP A 102 11.56 -4.35 15.69
C ASP A 102 10.69 -3.22 15.13
N PHE A 103 10.55 -3.15 13.81
CA PHE A 103 9.68 -2.18 13.13
C PHE A 103 8.23 -2.24 13.63
N LEU A 104 7.66 -3.44 13.74
CA LEU A 104 6.27 -3.61 14.19
C LEU A 104 6.10 -3.27 15.68
N ALA A 105 7.11 -3.56 16.51
CA ALA A 105 7.11 -3.18 17.91
C ALA A 105 7.19 -1.66 18.11
N GLU A 106 8.08 -1.00 17.37
CA GLU A 106 8.19 0.47 17.33
C GLU A 106 6.89 1.10 16.84
N GLN A 107 6.33 0.60 15.74
CA GLN A 107 5.05 1.07 15.21
C GLN A 107 3.91 0.92 16.23
N LEU A 108 3.84 -0.20 16.95
CA LEU A 108 2.83 -0.40 17.98
C LEU A 108 2.95 0.65 19.08
N GLN A 109 4.17 0.93 19.52
CA GLN A 109 4.44 1.95 20.53
C GLN A 109 4.05 3.35 20.06
N GLU A 110 4.34 3.69 18.80
CA GLU A 110 3.94 4.95 18.18
C GLU A 110 2.43 5.10 18.08
N LEU A 111 1.73 4.06 17.61
CA LEU A 111 0.26 4.06 17.53
C LEU A 111 -0.38 4.23 18.91
N GLN A 112 0.14 3.57 19.94
CA GLN A 112 -0.33 3.74 21.33
C GLN A 112 -0.06 5.15 21.86
N ASN A 113 1.06 5.77 21.48
CA ASN A 113 1.34 7.16 21.84
C ASN A 113 0.37 8.12 21.14
N GLN A 114 0.11 7.91 19.85
CA GLN A 114 -0.86 8.68 19.07
C GLN A 114 -2.28 8.57 19.64
N ALA A 115 -2.72 7.35 19.95
CA ALA A 115 -4.03 7.12 20.57
C ALA A 115 -4.17 7.89 21.89
N ARG A 116 -3.16 7.81 22.77
CA ARG A 116 -3.15 8.58 24.04
C ARG A 116 -3.21 10.09 23.83
N GLN A 117 -2.52 10.61 22.82
CA GLN A 117 -2.55 12.05 22.49
C GLN A 117 -3.94 12.47 21.99
N ILE A 118 -4.55 11.67 21.12
CA ILE A 118 -5.90 11.93 20.61
C ILE A 118 -6.92 11.88 21.76
N GLU A 119 -6.84 10.87 22.63
CA GLU A 119 -7.70 10.75 23.82
C GLU A 119 -7.58 11.95 24.75
N THR A 120 -6.35 12.41 25.01
CA THR A 120 -6.09 13.61 25.81
C THR A 120 -6.76 14.84 25.19
N LYS A 121 -6.57 15.05 23.88
CA LYS A 121 -7.17 16.18 23.15
C LYS A 121 -8.70 16.13 23.15
N ILE A 122 -9.29 14.94 22.99
CA ILE A 122 -10.73 14.74 23.10
C ILE A 122 -11.22 15.16 24.50
N ALA A 123 -10.56 14.72 25.57
CA ALA A 123 -10.95 15.05 26.94
C ALA A 123 -10.86 16.56 27.24
N GLU A 124 -9.82 17.24 26.74
CA GLU A 124 -9.67 18.69 26.83
C GLU A 124 -10.81 19.42 26.12
N LEU A 125 -11.10 19.05 24.87
CA LEU A 125 -12.18 19.64 24.07
C LEU A 125 -13.57 19.38 24.66
N GLU A 126 -13.83 18.20 25.22
CA GLU A 126 -15.07 17.89 25.93
C GLU A 126 -15.25 18.73 27.19
N THR A 127 -14.15 19.02 27.90
CA THR A 127 -14.16 19.90 29.08
C THR A 127 -14.44 21.34 28.66
N GLU A 128 -13.79 21.82 27.59
CA GLU A 128 -14.01 23.16 27.05
C GLU A 128 -15.44 23.35 26.53
N GLN A 129 -16.00 22.32 25.88
CA GLN A 129 -17.37 22.35 25.35
C GLN A 129 -18.44 22.50 26.44
N LYS A 130 -18.21 21.90 27.63
CA LYS A 130 -19.09 21.98 28.80
C LYS A 130 -19.05 23.37 29.47
N GLY A 131 -18.04 24.18 29.17
CA GLY A 131 -17.93 25.55 29.67
C GLY A 131 -18.94 26.53 29.07
N GLN A 132 -18.97 27.75 29.61
CA GLN A 132 -19.73 28.86 29.02
C GLN A 132 -18.98 29.44 27.81
N ILE A 133 -19.21 28.84 26.64
CA ILE A 133 -18.64 29.30 25.36
C ILE A 133 -19.74 29.63 24.34
N LYS A 134 -19.42 30.53 23.39
CA LYS A 134 -20.33 30.96 22.31
C LYS A 134 -20.72 29.77 21.41
N GLN A 135 -21.93 29.80 20.85
CA GLN A 135 -22.49 28.70 20.06
C GLN A 135 -21.59 28.28 18.89
N TRP A 136 -21.10 29.22 18.08
CA TRP A 136 -20.20 28.91 16.95
C TRP A 136 -18.93 28.17 17.37
N LYS A 137 -18.44 28.41 18.61
CA LYS A 137 -17.28 27.73 19.16
C LYS A 137 -17.64 26.30 19.60
N LYS A 138 -18.84 26.09 20.14
CA LYS A 138 -19.37 24.74 20.43
C LYS A 138 -19.50 23.90 19.16
N ASP A 139 -20.00 24.50 18.08
CA ASP A 139 -20.19 23.82 16.80
C ASP A 139 -18.82 23.44 16.19
N LYS A 140 -17.82 24.34 16.26
CA LYS A 140 -16.44 24.04 15.84
C LYS A 140 -15.83 22.89 16.65
N ILE A 141 -15.96 22.91 17.98
CA ILE A 141 -15.46 21.83 18.84
C ILE A 141 -16.16 20.51 18.52
N ALA A 142 -17.47 20.53 18.26
CA ALA A 142 -18.21 19.33 17.89
C ALA A 142 -17.69 18.69 16.59
N ALA A 143 -17.37 19.49 15.57
CA ALA A 143 -16.77 19.01 14.33
C ALA A 143 -15.38 18.38 14.57
N GLU A 144 -14.52 19.06 15.33
CA GLU A 144 -13.18 18.56 15.65
C GLU A 144 -13.23 17.26 16.48
N LEU A 145 -14.17 17.15 17.43
CA LEU A 145 -14.39 15.93 18.20
C LEU A 145 -14.81 14.74 17.32
N ILE A 146 -15.61 14.96 16.28
CA ILE A 146 -16.00 13.90 15.33
C ILE A 146 -14.76 13.40 14.58
N GLU A 147 -13.95 14.31 14.05
CA GLU A 147 -12.71 13.96 13.33
C GLU A 147 -11.73 13.20 14.24
N LEU A 148 -11.49 13.70 15.46
CA LEU A 148 -10.60 13.06 16.42
C LEU A 148 -11.10 11.67 16.83
N ARG A 149 -12.40 11.49 17.05
CA ARG A 149 -12.99 10.18 17.39
C ARG A 149 -12.88 9.19 16.23
N THR A 150 -13.09 9.65 14.99
CA THR A 150 -12.86 8.82 13.80
C THR A 150 -11.39 8.42 13.71
N ALA A 151 -10.45 9.36 13.88
CA ALA A 151 -9.03 9.07 13.88
C ALA A 151 -8.62 8.11 15.00
N LEU A 152 -9.19 8.24 16.20
CA LEU A 152 -8.96 7.33 17.33
C LEU A 152 -9.46 5.92 17.02
N ALA A 153 -10.66 5.77 16.46
CA ALA A 153 -11.21 4.48 16.07
C ALA A 153 -10.32 3.76 15.04
N GLU A 154 -9.81 4.50 14.05
CA GLU A 154 -8.88 3.96 13.06
C GLU A 154 -7.53 3.57 13.68
N THR A 155 -7.01 4.40 14.58
CA THR A 155 -5.74 4.14 15.28
C THR A 155 -5.86 2.90 16.17
N ASN A 156 -6.95 2.77 16.93
CA ASN A 156 -7.22 1.60 17.76
C ASN A 156 -7.37 0.31 16.94
N THR A 157 -7.99 0.39 15.76
CA THR A 157 -8.04 -0.74 14.83
C THR A 157 -6.63 -1.18 14.39
N LYS A 158 -5.73 -0.22 14.13
CA LYS A 158 -4.33 -0.52 13.79
C LYS A 158 -3.58 -1.15 14.97
N ILE A 159 -3.78 -0.63 16.19
CA ILE A 159 -3.20 -1.18 17.44
C ILE A 159 -3.65 -2.63 17.62
N GLU A 160 -4.93 -2.94 17.42
CA GLU A 160 -5.47 -4.29 17.58
C GLU A 160 -4.90 -5.27 16.55
N ASN A 161 -4.70 -4.81 15.32
CA ASN A 161 -4.24 -5.66 14.21
C ASN A 161 -2.72 -5.83 14.16
N ASN A 162 -1.93 -4.87 14.65
CA ASN A 162 -0.47 -4.92 14.58
C ASN A 162 0.13 -6.21 15.19
N PRO A 163 -0.24 -6.65 16.42
CA PRO A 163 0.27 -7.90 16.98
C PRO A 163 -0.12 -9.15 16.17
N LYS A 164 -1.30 -9.11 15.51
CA LYS A 164 -1.74 -10.20 14.63
C LYS A 164 -0.87 -10.25 13.38
N HIS A 165 -0.59 -9.10 12.77
CA HIS A 165 0.28 -8.99 11.60
C HIS A 165 1.71 -9.42 11.93
N ALA A 166 2.25 -9.02 13.09
CA ALA A 166 3.59 -9.42 13.54
C ALA A 166 3.73 -10.94 13.68
N ARG A 167 2.71 -11.61 14.21
CA ARG A 167 2.69 -13.07 14.31
C ARG A 167 2.63 -13.73 12.94
N LEU A 168 1.73 -13.27 12.06
CA LEU A 168 1.58 -13.80 10.71
C LEU A 168 2.88 -13.66 9.89
N ALA A 169 3.55 -12.50 9.98
CA ALA A 169 4.82 -12.27 9.31
C ALA A 169 5.94 -13.17 9.86
N ALA A 170 6.02 -13.32 11.19
CA ALA A 170 7.03 -14.17 11.83
C ALA A 170 6.84 -15.68 11.53
N GLU A 171 5.60 -16.10 11.28
CA GLU A 171 5.23 -17.48 10.93
C GLU A 171 5.11 -17.71 9.41
N PHE A 172 5.45 -16.70 8.59
CA PHE A 172 5.30 -16.78 7.14
C PHE A 172 6.16 -17.91 6.56
N GLN A 173 5.61 -18.64 5.59
CA GLN A 173 6.27 -19.76 4.95
C GLN A 173 6.45 -19.50 3.45
N TRP A 174 7.69 -19.64 2.99
CA TRP A 174 8.03 -19.57 1.57
C TRP A 174 7.16 -20.53 0.75
N GLY A 175 6.66 -20.07 -0.39
CA GLY A 175 5.80 -20.85 -1.30
C GLY A 175 4.33 -20.43 -1.29
N LYS A 176 3.90 -19.63 -0.30
CA LYS A 176 2.57 -19.01 -0.26
C LYS A 176 2.58 -17.64 -0.93
N ASP A 177 1.43 -17.21 -1.44
CA ASP A 177 1.29 -15.84 -1.92
C ASP A 177 1.40 -14.84 -0.75
N LEU A 178 1.85 -13.61 -1.03
CA LEU A 178 1.87 -12.56 -0.01
C LEU A 178 0.43 -12.11 0.28
N GLY A 179 0.05 -12.11 1.55
CA GLY A 179 -1.26 -11.62 1.97
C GLY A 179 -1.27 -10.10 2.14
N GLY A 180 -2.47 -9.53 2.28
CA GLY A 180 -2.61 -8.09 2.44
C GLY A 180 -1.89 -7.52 3.67
N SER A 181 -1.70 -8.28 4.75
CA SER A 181 -0.88 -7.87 5.90
C SER A 181 0.61 -7.82 5.56
N ASP A 182 1.09 -8.78 4.78
CA ASP A 182 2.50 -8.91 4.40
C ASP A 182 2.89 -7.73 3.49
N GLU A 183 2.05 -7.45 2.49
CA GLU A 183 2.20 -6.26 1.65
C GLU A 183 2.17 -4.97 2.45
N THR A 184 1.30 -4.88 3.46
CA THR A 184 1.20 -3.68 4.31
C THR A 184 2.50 -3.45 5.07
N ILE A 185 3.10 -4.51 5.63
CA ILE A 185 4.38 -4.41 6.34
C ILE A 185 5.47 -3.94 5.39
N ILE A 186 5.63 -4.62 4.25
CA ILE A 186 6.66 -4.27 3.25
C ILE A 186 6.46 -2.83 2.77
N SER A 187 5.23 -2.44 2.46
CA SER A 187 4.85 -1.09 2.03
C SER A 187 5.18 -0.01 3.07
N LEU A 188 4.93 -0.28 4.35
CA LEU A 188 5.23 0.67 5.43
C LEU A 188 6.72 0.82 5.72
N MET A 189 7.52 -0.21 5.42
CA MET A 189 8.97 -0.20 5.61
C MET A 189 9.73 0.56 4.51
N HIS A 190 9.03 1.04 3.46
CA HIS A 190 9.63 1.76 2.33
C HIS A 190 8.93 3.10 2.11
N ASP A 191 9.73 4.12 1.77
CA ASP A 191 9.24 5.50 1.56
C ASP A 191 8.91 5.83 0.09
N LYS A 192 9.10 4.85 -0.80
CA LYS A 192 8.77 4.86 -2.23
C LYS A 192 8.17 3.50 -2.60
N PRO A 193 7.53 3.37 -3.78
CA PRO A 193 7.01 2.09 -4.22
C PRO A 193 8.11 1.03 -4.29
N VAL A 194 7.73 -0.21 -4.05
CA VAL A 194 8.63 -1.36 -4.02
C VAL A 194 8.10 -2.47 -4.89
N PHE A 195 8.93 -2.94 -5.81
CA PHE A 195 8.68 -4.16 -6.56
C PHE A 195 9.02 -5.37 -5.72
N VAL A 196 8.12 -6.34 -5.69
CA VAL A 196 8.40 -7.71 -5.27
C VAL A 196 8.34 -8.58 -6.52
N THR A 197 9.42 -9.31 -6.81
CA THR A 197 9.58 -10.07 -8.07
C THR A 197 9.78 -11.55 -7.80
N HIS A 198 9.70 -12.41 -8.83
CA HIS A 198 10.08 -13.81 -8.71
C HIS A 198 9.27 -14.60 -7.67
N TYR A 199 7.93 -14.51 -7.74
CA TYR A 199 7.06 -15.26 -6.84
C TYR A 199 7.09 -16.77 -7.11
N PRO A 200 6.73 -17.60 -6.12
CA PRO A 200 6.63 -19.04 -6.29
C PRO A 200 5.61 -19.39 -7.38
N LYS A 201 6.01 -20.27 -8.30
CA LYS A 201 5.17 -20.71 -9.43
C LYS A 201 3.81 -21.27 -8.98
N GLY A 202 3.78 -22.03 -7.88
CA GLY A 202 2.56 -22.63 -7.35
C GLY A 202 1.57 -21.63 -6.73
N ALA A 203 2.00 -20.40 -6.45
CA ALA A 203 1.17 -19.35 -5.86
C ALA A 203 0.60 -18.38 -6.91
N LYS A 204 1.06 -18.45 -8.17
CA LYS A 204 0.72 -17.48 -9.21
C LYS A 204 0.02 -18.13 -10.42
N ALA A 205 -0.48 -17.28 -11.32
CA ALA A 205 -1.27 -17.72 -12.47
C ALA A 205 -0.45 -18.56 -13.47
N PHE A 206 -1.12 -19.50 -14.14
CA PHE A 206 -0.51 -20.49 -15.03
C PHE A 206 0.25 -19.89 -16.24
N TYR A 207 -0.12 -18.68 -16.67
CA TYR A 207 0.44 -18.03 -17.86
C TYR A 207 1.78 -17.35 -17.61
N MET A 208 2.26 -17.32 -16.36
CA MET A 208 3.49 -16.60 -16.02
C MET A 208 4.70 -17.45 -16.42
N LYS A 209 5.62 -16.84 -17.17
CA LYS A 209 6.83 -17.52 -17.63
C LYS A 209 7.69 -17.95 -16.45
N THR A 210 8.04 -19.23 -16.39
CA THR A 210 8.94 -19.76 -15.35
C THR A 210 10.36 -19.21 -15.56
N ASP A 211 11.04 -18.89 -14.46
CA ASP A 211 12.44 -18.50 -14.50
C ASP A 211 13.31 -19.68 -14.95
N ARG A 212 14.29 -19.43 -15.83
CA ARG A 212 15.19 -20.44 -16.37
C ARG A 212 16.28 -20.86 -15.39
N GLU A 213 16.66 -19.96 -14.49
CA GLU A 213 17.70 -20.22 -13.48
C GLU A 213 17.12 -20.85 -12.22
N ASN A 214 15.83 -20.61 -11.94
CA ASN A 214 15.12 -21.15 -10.80
C ASN A 214 13.68 -21.56 -11.15
N GLU A 215 13.48 -22.82 -11.49
CA GLU A 215 12.16 -23.33 -11.93
C GLU A 215 11.04 -23.24 -10.87
N LYS A 216 11.38 -22.92 -9.61
CA LYS A 216 10.41 -22.75 -8.52
C LYS A 216 9.69 -21.40 -8.58
N VAL A 217 10.21 -20.43 -9.33
CA VAL A 217 9.66 -19.08 -9.41
C VAL A 217 9.27 -18.69 -10.84
N VAL A 218 8.47 -17.64 -10.96
CA VAL A 218 8.04 -17.08 -12.25
C VAL A 218 8.55 -15.66 -12.44
N LEU A 219 8.74 -15.24 -13.68
CA LEU A 219 9.18 -13.90 -14.05
C LEU A 219 8.01 -12.91 -13.95
N ASN A 220 7.59 -12.62 -12.72
CA ASN A 220 6.52 -11.69 -12.39
C ASN A 220 7.01 -10.56 -11.48
N PHE A 221 6.15 -9.59 -11.28
CA PHE A 221 6.27 -8.61 -10.21
C PHE A 221 4.91 -8.17 -9.71
N ASP A 222 4.88 -7.77 -8.44
CA ASP A 222 3.84 -6.94 -7.87
C ASP A 222 4.51 -5.62 -7.41
N LEU A 223 3.90 -4.47 -7.69
CA LEU A 223 4.36 -3.15 -7.27
C LEU A 223 3.50 -2.67 -6.11
N LEU A 224 4.12 -2.55 -4.93
CA LEU A 224 3.44 -2.10 -3.72
C LEU A 224 3.64 -0.58 -3.57
N ALA A 225 2.54 0.16 -3.48
CA ALA A 225 2.57 1.57 -3.10
C ALA A 225 3.01 1.71 -1.62
N PRO A 226 3.71 2.80 -1.24
CA PRO A 226 4.20 3.00 0.14
C PRO A 226 3.05 3.28 1.13
N ALA A 227 3.38 3.61 2.38
CA ALA A 227 2.43 4.07 3.41
C ALA A 227 1.30 3.08 3.76
N GLY A 228 1.50 1.79 3.50
CA GLY A 228 0.55 0.73 3.80
C GLY A 228 -0.61 0.61 2.81
N PHE A 229 -0.50 1.18 1.60
CA PHE A 229 -1.55 1.03 0.58
C PHE A 229 -1.58 -0.37 -0.04
N GLY A 230 -0.43 -1.01 -0.23
CA GLY A 230 -0.32 -2.37 -0.79
C GLY A 230 -0.21 -2.36 -2.32
N GLU A 231 -0.56 -3.49 -2.95
CA GLU A 231 -0.43 -3.67 -4.40
C GLU A 231 -1.22 -2.62 -5.23
N ILE A 232 -0.56 -2.03 -6.23
CA ILE A 232 -1.18 -1.16 -7.24
C ILE A 232 -0.97 -1.62 -8.68
N ILE A 233 0.03 -2.48 -8.94
CA ILE A 233 0.27 -3.10 -10.26
C ILE A 233 0.73 -4.54 -10.05
N GLY A 234 0.11 -5.49 -10.76
CA GLY A 234 0.61 -6.85 -10.93
C GLY A 234 0.98 -7.09 -12.39
N GLY A 235 2.13 -7.70 -12.66
CA GLY A 235 2.64 -7.91 -14.01
C GLY A 235 3.53 -9.13 -14.15
N SER A 236 3.73 -9.62 -15.37
CA SER A 236 4.65 -10.74 -15.62
C SER A 236 5.02 -10.87 -17.09
N VAL A 237 6.14 -11.55 -17.32
CA VAL A 237 6.49 -12.09 -18.63
C VAL A 237 5.60 -13.30 -18.94
N ARG A 238 5.25 -13.45 -20.22
CA ARG A 238 4.44 -14.56 -20.77
C ARG A 238 5.31 -15.50 -21.60
#